data_AF-W1I5J1-F1
#
_entry.id   AF-W1I5J1-F1
#
_cell.length_a   1.000
_cell.length_b   1.000
_cell.length_c   1.000
_cell.angle_alpha   90.00
_cell.angle_beta   90.00
_cell.angle_gamma   90.00
#
_symmetry.space_group_name_H-M   'P 1'
#
loop_
_entity.id
_entity.type
_entity.pdbx_description
1 polymer ?
#
loop_
_entity_poly.entity_id
_entity_poly.type
_entity_poly.pdbx_seq_one_letter_code
_entity_poly.pdbx_strand_id
1 'polypeptide(L)'
;MIVKVSEVAKICGVSVQTIYKKINSFSSDEFKRYLNQVETRFKEVTPEGLKYFKALYNIIDEPIKENDIVSADNEVIDILKEQLRIKDEQIAMLLEQNRNYQVLLKNEQDKLLPPSKIPFFKRIFGRKENLN
;
A
#
# COMPACT_ATOMS: atom_id res chain seq x y z
N MET A 1 -4.38 -38.39 -15.88
CA MET A 1 -5.16 -37.17 -16.16
C MET A 1 -4.49 -36.45 -17.30
N ILE A 2 -5.21 -36.18 -18.37
CA ILE A 2 -4.69 -35.59 -19.60
C ILE A 2 -5.29 -34.18 -19.67
N VAL A 3 -4.45 -33.14 -19.69
CA VAL A 3 -4.90 -31.74 -19.63
C VAL A 3 -4.58 -31.03 -20.94
N LYS A 4 -5.53 -30.29 -21.49
CA LYS A 4 -5.31 -29.52 -22.73
C LYS A 4 -4.46 -28.28 -22.45
N VAL A 5 -3.66 -27.84 -23.43
CA VAL A 5 -2.85 -26.61 -23.33
C VAL A 5 -3.69 -25.38 -22.97
N SER A 6 -4.92 -25.30 -23.48
CA SER A 6 -5.87 -24.23 -23.15
C SER A 6 -6.26 -24.19 -21.67
N GLU A 7 -6.28 -25.34 -21.02
CA GLU A 7 -6.63 -25.48 -19.61
C GLU A 7 -5.42 -25.21 -18.73
N VAL A 8 -4.22 -25.65 -19.15
CA VAL A 8 -2.95 -25.26 -18.53
C VAL A 8 -2.77 -23.74 -18.56
N ALA A 9 -3.09 -23.09 -19.68
CA ALA A 9 -3.02 -21.63 -19.80
C ALA A 9 -3.94 -20.92 -18.79
N LYS A 10 -5.16 -21.44 -18.58
CA LYS A 10 -6.10 -20.91 -17.57
C LYS A 10 -5.59 -21.12 -16.15
N ILE A 11 -5.10 -22.33 -15.83
CA ILE A 11 -4.53 -22.64 -14.50
C ILE A 11 -3.33 -21.75 -14.21
N CYS A 12 -2.51 -21.49 -15.22
CA CYS A 12 -1.31 -20.68 -15.07
C CYS A 12 -1.54 -19.17 -15.18
N GLY A 13 -2.76 -18.70 -15.45
CA GLY A 13 -3.06 -17.27 -15.61
C GLY A 13 -2.35 -16.60 -16.79
N VAL A 14 -1.94 -17.36 -17.81
CA VAL A 14 -1.18 -16.86 -18.97
C VAL A 14 -1.91 -17.12 -20.28
N SER A 15 -1.53 -16.39 -21.34
CA SER A 15 -2.10 -16.62 -22.66
C SER A 15 -1.71 -18.00 -23.21
N VAL A 16 -2.62 -18.60 -23.99
CA VAL A 16 -2.37 -19.88 -24.68
C VAL A 16 -1.14 -19.79 -25.60
N GLN A 17 -0.92 -18.63 -26.23
CA GLN A 17 0.24 -18.37 -27.09
C GLN A 17 1.56 -18.42 -26.30
N THR A 18 1.57 -17.93 -25.06
CA THR A 18 2.73 -17.96 -24.17
C THR A 18 3.14 -19.40 -23.88
N ILE A 19 2.17 -20.28 -23.60
CA ILE A 19 2.42 -21.71 -23.39
C ILE A 19 2.98 -22.36 -24.66
N TYR A 20 2.38 -22.10 -25.83
CA TYR A 20 2.90 -22.64 -27.10
C TYR A 20 4.31 -22.15 -27.42
N LYS A 21 4.62 -20.87 -27.15
CA LYS A 21 5.97 -20.32 -27.32
C LYS A 21 6.98 -21.07 -26.45
N LYS A 22 6.61 -21.41 -25.21
CA LYS A 22 7.46 -22.20 -24.31
C LYS A 22 7.59 -23.66 -24.78
N ILE A 23 6.51 -24.28 -25.22
CA ILE A 23 6.50 -25.63 -25.81
C ILE A 23 7.41 -25.71 -27.05
N ASN A 24 7.43 -24.67 -27.88
CA ASN A 24 8.29 -24.60 -29.07
C ASN A 24 9.77 -24.40 -28.72
N SER A 25 10.08 -24.01 -27.48
CA SER A 25 11.45 -23.91 -26.97
C SER A 25 11.94 -25.20 -26.29
N PHE A 26 11.11 -26.23 -26.19
CA PHE A 26 11.50 -27.49 -25.55
C PHE A 26 12.46 -28.29 -26.42
N SER A 27 13.43 -28.92 -25.75
CA SER A 27 14.25 -29.97 -26.34
C SER A 27 13.41 -31.23 -26.63
N SER A 28 13.94 -32.13 -27.47
CA SER A 28 13.25 -33.39 -27.83
C SER A 28 12.91 -34.27 -26.62
N ASP A 29 13.77 -34.24 -25.59
CA ASP A 29 13.59 -35.04 -24.37
C ASP A 29 12.54 -34.42 -23.44
N GLU A 30 12.53 -33.10 -23.29
CA GLU A 30 11.50 -32.36 -22.54
C GLU A 30 10.13 -32.50 -23.20
N PHE A 31 10.10 -32.52 -24.54
CA PHE A 31 8.89 -32.71 -25.31
C PHE A 31 8.20 -34.04 -24.97
N LYS A 32 8.95 -35.14 -24.95
CA LYS A 32 8.44 -36.48 -24.61
C LYS A 32 8.04 -36.62 -23.14
N ARG A 33 8.69 -35.85 -22.25
CA ARG A 33 8.45 -35.90 -20.81
C ARG A 33 7.21 -35.11 -20.38
N TYR A 34 6.98 -33.96 -21.01
CA TYR A 34 5.96 -33.00 -20.57
C TYR A 34 4.72 -32.97 -21.46
N LEU A 35 4.77 -33.57 -22.65
CA LEU A 35 3.69 -33.50 -23.64
C LEU A 35 3.43 -34.87 -24.29
N ASN A 36 2.17 -35.18 -24.49
CA ASN A 36 1.70 -36.31 -25.29
C ASN A 36 1.39 -35.83 -26.71
N GLN A 37 1.82 -36.58 -27.72
CA GLN A 37 1.52 -36.31 -29.12
C GLN A 37 0.23 -37.03 -29.53
N VAL A 38 -0.83 -36.27 -29.83
CA VAL A 38 -2.06 -36.83 -30.41
C VAL A 38 -2.11 -36.51 -31.90
N GLU A 39 -1.94 -37.59 -32.67
CA GLU A 39 -2.24 -37.87 -34.09
C GLU A 39 -1.98 -36.83 -35.19
N THR A 40 -2.04 -35.51 -34.95
CA THR A 40 -1.57 -34.53 -35.95
C THR A 40 -1.45 -33.09 -35.43
N ARG A 41 -2.25 -32.62 -34.45
CA ARG A 41 -2.21 -31.19 -34.02
C ARG A 41 -2.54 -30.84 -32.57
N PHE A 42 -2.65 -31.77 -31.62
CA PHE A 42 -2.83 -31.39 -30.21
C PHE A 42 -1.81 -32.04 -29.29
N LYS A 43 -1.06 -31.19 -28.57
CA LYS A 43 -0.07 -31.56 -27.58
C LYS A 43 -0.77 -31.54 -26.23
N GLU A 44 -1.24 -32.69 -25.76
CA GLU A 44 -1.81 -32.78 -24.43
C GLU A 44 -0.69 -32.71 -23.40
N VAL A 45 -0.93 -32.07 -22.25
CA VAL A 45 0.09 -31.90 -21.22
C VAL A 45 0.01 -33.05 -20.23
N THR A 46 1.14 -33.70 -19.98
CA THR A 46 1.26 -34.77 -18.98
C THR A 46 1.12 -34.19 -17.56
N PRO A 47 0.79 -35.00 -16.55
CA PRO A 47 0.80 -34.56 -15.16
C PRO A 47 2.15 -33.95 -14.73
N GLU A 48 3.27 -34.48 -15.23
CA GLU A 48 4.61 -33.92 -15.02
C GLU A 48 4.77 -32.56 -15.72
N GLY A 49 4.29 -32.43 -16.95
CA GLY A 49 4.30 -31.17 -17.69
C GLY A 49 3.49 -30.08 -17.00
N LEU A 50 2.35 -30.45 -16.41
CA LEU A 50 1.53 -29.51 -15.64
C LEU A 50 2.28 -28.99 -14.41
N LYS A 51 2.97 -29.87 -13.67
CA LYS A 51 3.83 -29.46 -12.54
C LYS A 51 4.96 -28.54 -13.00
N TYR A 52 5.57 -28.82 -14.15
CA TYR A 52 6.60 -27.97 -14.74
C TYR A 52 6.07 -26.56 -15.06
N PHE A 53 4.90 -26.43 -15.71
CA PHE A 53 4.32 -25.12 -16.01
C PHE A 53 3.89 -24.37 -14.75
N LYS A 54 3.36 -25.07 -13.75
CA LYS A 54 3.03 -24.49 -12.44
C LYS A 54 4.27 -23.93 -11.75
N ALA A 55 5.36 -24.70 -11.72
CA ALA A 55 6.64 -24.24 -11.18
C ALA A 55 7.24 -23.08 -11.98
N LEU A 56 7.15 -23.11 -13.31
CA LEU A 56 7.69 -22.06 -14.19
C LEU A 56 7.03 -20.70 -13.95
N TYR A 57 5.72 -20.70 -13.68
CA TYR A 57 4.93 -19.50 -13.46
C TYR A 57 4.61 -19.27 -11.98
N ASN A 58 5.29 -19.96 -11.06
CA ASN A 58 5.10 -19.87 -9.61
C ASN A 58 3.64 -20.01 -9.14
N ILE A 59 2.84 -20.84 -9.82
CA ILE A 59 1.51 -21.22 -9.33
C ILE A 59 1.70 -22.32 -8.29
N ILE A 60 1.56 -21.92 -7.04
CA ILE A 60 1.56 -22.83 -5.89
C ILE A 60 0.17 -23.46 -5.82
N ASP A 61 0.06 -24.75 -6.15
CA ASP A 61 -1.21 -25.51 -6.12
C ASP A 61 -1.60 -26.05 -4.75
N GLU A 62 -0.89 -25.68 -3.69
CA GLU A 62 -1.30 -26.08 -2.35
C GLU A 62 -2.41 -25.14 -1.85
N PRO A 63 -3.49 -25.67 -1.23
CA PRO A 63 -4.37 -24.83 -0.46
C PRO A 63 -3.49 -24.10 0.54
N ILE A 64 -3.56 -22.78 0.53
CA ILE A 64 -2.95 -21.95 1.56
C ILE A 64 -3.36 -22.56 2.89
N LYS A 65 -2.43 -23.24 3.58
CA LYS A 65 -2.64 -23.57 4.99
C LYS A 65 -2.57 -22.22 5.68
N GLU A 66 -3.75 -21.64 5.95
CA GLU A 66 -3.94 -20.34 6.62
C GLU A 66 -3.12 -20.22 7.91
N ASN A 67 -2.70 -21.34 8.50
CA ASN A 67 -2.00 -21.37 9.78
C ASN A 67 -0.56 -20.83 9.78
N ASP A 68 0.15 -20.80 8.65
CA ASP A 68 1.53 -20.25 8.62
C ASP A 68 1.60 -18.80 8.07
N ILE A 69 0.58 -18.35 7.34
CA ILE A 69 0.50 -16.96 6.82
C ILE A 69 -0.01 -16.00 7.90
N VAL A 70 -0.94 -16.45 8.74
CA VAL A 70 -1.54 -15.62 9.80
C VAL A 70 -0.49 -15.17 10.83
N SER A 71 0.55 -15.97 11.11
CA SER A 71 1.57 -15.57 12.09
C SER A 71 2.47 -14.45 11.58
N ALA A 72 2.88 -14.49 10.30
CA ALA A 72 3.71 -13.45 9.70
C ALA A 72 2.91 -12.17 9.45
N ASP A 73 1.65 -12.29 9.01
CA ASP A 73 0.77 -11.14 8.79
C ASP A 73 0.41 -10.44 10.10
N ASN A 74 0.21 -11.17 11.20
CA ASN A 74 -0.05 -10.56 12.51
C ASN A 74 1.15 -9.76 13.03
N GLU A 75 2.37 -10.26 12.87
CA GLU A 75 3.58 -9.52 13.26
C GLU A 75 3.73 -8.23 12.43
N VAL A 76 3.50 -8.31 11.12
CA VAL A 76 3.51 -7.14 10.23
C VAL A 76 2.41 -6.15 10.61
N ILE A 77 1.21 -6.62 10.94
CA ILE A 77 0.09 -5.78 11.40
C ILE A 77 0.44 -5.06 12.69
N ASP A 78 1.08 -5.73 13.64
CA ASP A 78 1.46 -5.11 14.92
C ASP A 78 2.58 -4.08 14.75
N ILE A 79 3.56 -4.34 13.88
CA ILE A 79 4.57 -3.35 13.49
C ILE A 79 3.91 -2.12 12.84
N LEU A 80 2.96 -2.32 11.93
CA LEU A 80 2.25 -1.23 11.26
C LEU A 80 1.41 -0.40 12.23
N LYS A 81 0.76 -1.03 13.21
CA LYS A 81 0.02 -0.32 14.27
C LYS A 81 0.94 0.55 15.12
N GLU A 82 2.10 0.02 15.52
CA GLU A 82 3.04 0.80 16.33
C GLU A 82 3.62 1.98 15.53
N GLN A 83 3.93 1.78 14.24
CA GLN A 83 4.32 2.89 13.37
C GLN A 83 3.24 3.96 13.25
N LEU A 84 1.97 3.57 13.20
CA LEU A 84 0.85 4.50 13.16
C LEU A 84 0.77 5.31 14.46
N ARG A 85 0.89 4.64 15.61
CA ARG A 85 0.92 5.27 16.94
C ARG A 85 2.04 6.31 17.05
N ILE A 86 3.25 5.95 16.62
CA ILE A 86 4.42 6.86 16.63
C ILE A 86 4.16 8.08 15.74
N LYS A 87 3.59 7.89 14.53
CA LYS A 87 3.26 9.00 13.64
C LYS A 87 2.20 9.92 14.22
N ASP A 88 1.16 9.36 14.82
CA ASP A 88 0.10 10.15 15.48
C ASP A 88 0.67 10.99 16.64
N GLU A 89 1.60 10.43 17.43
CA GLU A 89 2.29 11.14 18.50
C GLU A 89 3.17 12.29 17.97
N GLN A 90 3.89 12.06 16.87
CA GLN A 90 4.65 13.12 16.19
C GLN A 90 3.75 14.24 15.66
N ILE A 91 2.59 13.90 15.09
CA ILE A 91 1.60 14.87 14.63
C ILE A 91 1.07 15.69 15.80
N ALA A 92 0.73 15.05 16.91
CA ALA A 92 0.24 15.74 18.11
C ALA A 92 1.28 16.74 18.64
N MET A 93 2.55 16.33 18.73
CA MET A 93 3.64 17.20 19.16
C MET A 93 3.82 18.40 18.20
N LEU A 94 3.79 18.17 16.89
CA LEU A 94 3.90 19.26 15.90
C LEU A 94 2.72 20.23 15.96
N LEU A 95 1.49 19.72 16.19
CA LEU A 95 0.30 20.56 16.36
C LEU A 95 0.41 21.42 17.63
N GLU A 96 0.88 20.86 18.73
CA GLU A 96 1.10 21.60 19.97
C GLU A 96 2.16 22.69 19.80
N GLN A 97 3.29 22.37 19.17
CA GLN A 97 4.31 23.35 18.83
C GLN A 97 3.75 24.47 17.94
N ASN A 98 3.01 24.13 16.90
CA ASN A 98 2.39 25.13 16.02
C ASN A 98 1.44 26.05 16.79
N ARG A 99 0.61 25.48 17.67
CA ARG A 99 -0.28 26.25 18.54
C ARG A 99 0.50 27.19 19.46
N ASN A 100 1.59 26.73 20.06
CA ASN A 100 2.46 27.54 20.91
C ASN A 100 3.08 28.70 20.12
N TYR A 101 3.56 28.45 18.90
CA TYR A 101 4.09 29.50 18.03
C TYR A 101 3.02 30.53 17.66
N GLN A 102 1.80 30.12 17.37
CA GLN A 102 0.71 31.06 17.09
C GLN A 102 0.39 31.96 18.30
N VAL A 103 0.38 31.40 19.51
CA VAL A 103 0.18 32.19 20.73
C VAL A 103 1.31 33.19 20.94
N LEU A 104 2.57 32.78 20.75
CA LEU A 104 3.73 33.67 20.86
C LEU A 104 3.67 34.81 19.83
N LEU A 105 3.38 34.49 18.57
CA LEU A 105 3.22 35.48 17.50
C LEU A 105 2.11 36.48 17.83
N LYS A 106 0.97 36.00 18.32
CA LYS A 106 -0.14 36.86 18.73
C LYS A 106 0.25 37.78 19.91
N ASN A 107 0.92 37.23 20.92
CA ASN A 107 1.39 38.02 22.07
C ASN A 107 2.38 39.12 21.64
N GLU A 108 3.28 38.84 20.71
CA GLU A 108 4.19 39.86 20.16
C GLU A 108 3.43 40.91 19.33
N GLN A 109 2.46 40.49 18.52
CA GLN A 109 1.59 41.44 17.80
C GLN A 109 0.81 42.34 18.77
N ASP A 110 0.24 41.78 19.84
CA ASP A 110 -0.53 42.52 20.84
C ASP A 110 0.34 43.53 21.61
N LYS A 111 1.62 43.25 21.84
CA LYS A 111 2.59 44.21 22.42
C LYS A 111 2.94 45.35 21.46
N LEU A 112 2.99 45.07 20.16
CA LEU A 112 3.31 46.05 19.13
C LEU A 112 2.11 46.93 18.76
N LEU A 113 0.89 46.49 19.08
CA LEU A 113 -0.30 47.31 18.88
C LEU A 113 -0.25 48.53 19.82
N PRO A 114 -0.45 49.75 19.30
CA PRO A 114 -0.53 50.94 20.14
C PRO A 114 -1.69 50.77 21.14
N PRO A 115 -1.59 51.34 22.36
CA PRO A 115 -2.61 51.19 23.38
C PRO A 115 -3.99 51.56 22.81
N SER A 116 -5.01 50.76 23.15
CA SER A 116 -6.37 50.92 22.61
C SER A 116 -6.77 52.39 22.68
N LYS A 117 -7.05 52.99 21.52
CA LYS A 117 -7.36 54.42 21.41
C LYS A 117 -8.47 54.75 22.40
N ILE A 118 -8.15 55.56 23.40
CA ILE A 118 -9.15 56.13 24.32
C ILE A 118 -10.22 56.76 23.42
N PRO A 119 -11.49 56.35 23.52
CA PRO A 119 -12.54 56.87 22.64
C PRO A 119 -12.52 58.39 22.73
N PHE A 120 -12.52 59.05 21.58
CA PHE A 120 -12.33 60.50 21.44
C PHE A 120 -13.23 61.30 22.40
N PHE A 121 -14.43 60.79 22.67
CA PHE A 121 -15.36 61.34 23.65
C PHE A 121 -14.85 61.30 25.11
N LYS A 122 -14.14 60.26 25.56
CA LYS A 122 -13.51 60.24 26.89
C LYS A 122 -12.39 61.27 27.02
N ARG A 123 -11.69 61.61 25.92
CA ARG A 123 -10.63 62.63 25.90
C ARG A 123 -11.19 64.06 25.93
N ILE A 124 -12.36 64.29 25.34
CA ILE A 124 -13.00 65.62 25.31
C ILE A 124 -13.85 65.89 26.55
N PHE A 125 -14.54 64.88 27.09
CA PHE A 125 -15.45 65.06 28.22
C PHE A 125 -14.83 64.73 29.59
N GLY A 126 -13.62 64.16 29.64
CA GLY A 126 -12.92 63.83 30.90
C GLY A 126 -12.12 64.97 31.55
N ARG A 127 -12.19 66.20 31.02
CA ARG A 127 -11.41 67.36 31.51
C ARG A 127 -12.29 68.47 32.10
N LYS A 128 -13.39 68.09 32.76
CA LYS A 128 -14.09 68.89 33.77
C LYS A 128 -14.15 67.99 34.99
N GLU A 129 -13.20 68.11 35.90
CA GLU A 129 -13.38 68.87 37.14
C GLU A 129 -11.97 69.15 37.69
N ASN A 130 -11.60 70.43 37.81
CA ASN A 130 -10.55 70.99 38.67
C ASN A 130 -10.36 72.45 38.27
N LEU A 131 -11.31 73.31 38.62
CA LEU A 131 -11.12 74.76 38.70
C LEU A 131 -12.23 75.33 39.60
N ASN A 132 -11.82 75.57 40.86
CA ASN A 132 -12.45 76.33 41.94
C ASN A 132 -13.77 75.83 42.53
#